data_AF-A0A1V2KZ64-F1
#
_entry.id   AF-A0A1V2KZ64-F1
#
_cell.length_a   1.000
_cell.length_b   1.000
_cell.length_c   1.000
_cell.angle_alpha   90.00
_cell.angle_beta   90.00
_cell.angle_gamma   90.00
#
_symmetry.space_group_name_H-M   'P 1'
#
loop_
_entity.id
_entity.type
_entity.pdbx_description
1 polymer ?
#
loop_
_entity_poly.entity_id
_entity_poly.type
_entity_poly.pdbx_seq_one_letter_code
_entity_poly.pdbx_strand_id
1 'polypeptide(L)' 'MSHQYHFDVKMTCGDNPEISNLDVSLEKQSVDVTTSLSYDDVLATIKKTGKEVLGGKVIQ' A
#
# COMPACT_ATOMS: atom_id res chain seq x y z
N MET A 1 11.76 -12.45 -15.95
CA MET A 1 10.30 -12.54 -15.99
C MET A 1 9.80 -11.44 -15.08
N SER A 2 8.94 -10.55 -15.58
CA SER A 2 8.38 -9.47 -14.77
C SER A 2 7.10 -9.97 -14.11
N HIS A 3 7.00 -9.82 -12.81
CA HIS A 3 5.80 -10.07 -12.02
C HIS A 3 4.94 -8.82 -11.94
N GLN A 4 3.64 -9.01 -11.83
CA GLN A 4 2.69 -7.96 -11.58
C GLN A 4 1.90 -8.25 -10.32
N TYR A 5 1.82 -7.26 -9.42
CA TYR A 5 1.16 -7.36 -8.14
C TYR A 5 0.20 -6.19 -7.94
N HIS A 6 -0.88 -6.43 -7.20
CA HIS A 6 -1.82 -5.41 -6.79
C HIS A 6 -2.00 -5.47 -5.28
N PHE A 7 -1.90 -4.33 -4.59
CA PHE A 7 -2.03 -4.22 -3.15
C PHE A 7 -3.09 -3.20 -2.77
N ASP A 8 -3.97 -3.58 -1.86
CA ASP A 8 -4.87 -2.67 -1.17
C ASP A 8 -4.14 -2.11 0.07
N VAL A 9 -4.09 -0.79 0.20
CA VAL A 9 -3.32 -0.08 1.22
C VAL A 9 -4.14 0.99 1.93
N LYS A 10 -4.03 1.04 3.25
CA LYS A 10 -4.56 2.12 4.08
C LYS A 10 -3.45 3.04 4.52
N MET A 11 -3.68 4.35 4.47
CA MET A 11 -2.78 5.29 5.16
C MET A 11 -3.01 5.16 6.67
N THR A 12 -1.96 4.80 7.39
CA THR A 12 -1.92 4.94 8.85
C THR A 12 -1.62 6.40 9.16
N CYS A 13 -2.66 7.23 9.24
CA CYS A 13 -2.51 8.54 9.88
C CYS A 13 -2.39 8.25 11.38
N GLY A 14 -1.22 8.53 11.96
CA GLY A 14 -1.06 8.39 13.40
C GLY A 14 -2.11 9.23 14.13
N ASP A 15 -2.76 8.66 15.13
CA ASP A 15 -3.73 9.35 15.97
C ASP A 15 -3.09 10.60 16.59
N ASN A 16 -3.32 11.75 15.96
CA ASN A 16 -2.97 13.05 16.51
C ASN A 16 -4.25 13.60 17.14
N PRO A 17 -4.38 13.64 18.47
CA PRO A 17 -5.64 13.95 19.17
C PRO A 17 -6.15 15.39 18.97
N GLU A 18 -5.43 16.25 18.26
CA GLU A 18 -5.80 17.65 17.96
C GLU A 18 -6.47 17.85 16.58
N ILE A 19 -6.60 16.80 15.76
CA ILE A 19 -7.16 16.93 14.41
C ILE A 19 -8.61 16.41 14.41
N SER A 20 -9.57 17.34 14.49
CA SER A 20 -10.99 16.99 14.64
C SER A 20 -11.70 16.58 13.35
N ASN A 21 -11.15 16.88 12.17
CA ASN A 21 -11.63 16.39 10.87
C ASN A 21 -10.50 16.46 9.83
N LEU A 22 -10.09 15.30 9.30
CA LEU A 22 -9.11 15.16 8.22
C LEU A 22 -9.79 14.44 7.05
N ASP A 23 -10.15 15.17 6.00
CA ASP A 23 -10.66 14.59 4.76
C ASP A 23 -9.48 14.39 3.79
N VAL A 24 -9.01 13.14 3.69
CA VAL A 24 -7.95 12.74 2.76
C VAL A 24 -8.60 11.91 1.66
N SER A 25 -8.63 12.47 0.44
CA SER A 25 -9.18 11.78 -0.72
C SER A 25 -8.17 10.80 -1.32
N LEU A 26 -8.30 9.55 -0.91
CA LEU A 26 -7.52 8.36 -1.28
C LEU A 26 -8.22 7.58 -2.41
N GLU A 27 -8.27 8.11 -3.63
CA GLU A 27 -9.26 7.67 -4.65
C GLU A 27 -9.32 6.16 -4.94
N LYS A 28 -8.25 5.39 -4.73
CA LYS A 28 -8.31 3.92 -4.84
C LYS A 28 -7.66 3.12 -3.72
N GLN A 29 -6.89 3.74 -2.82
CA GLN A 29 -6.17 3.01 -1.77
C GLN A 29 -5.46 1.75 -2.30
N SER A 30 -4.93 1.81 -3.53
CA SER A 30 -4.38 0.65 -4.22
C SER A 30 -3.02 0.95 -4.85
N VAL A 31 -2.14 -0.04 -4.88
CA VAL A 31 -0.80 0.03 -5.46
C VAL A 31 -0.63 -1.13 -6.43
N ASP A 32 -0.50 -0.79 -7.72
CA ASP A 32 -0.12 -1.73 -8.76
C ASP A 32 1.39 -1.67 -8.97
N VAL A 33 2.07 -2.82 -8.94
CA VAL A 33 3.53 -2.93 -9.04
C VAL A 33 3.90 -3.91 -10.13
N THR A 34 4.74 -3.48 -11.07
CA THR A 34 5.39 -4.36 -12.05
C THR A 34 6.89 -4.40 -11.76
N THR A 35 7.44 -5.57 -11.47
CA THR A 35 8.84 -5.69 -11.04
C THR A 35 9.40 -7.09 -11.30
N SER A 36 10.73 -7.22 -11.29
CA SER A 36 11.41 -8.52 -11.28
C SER A 36 11.62 -9.07 -9.86
N LEU A 37 11.22 -8.30 -8.83
CA LEU A 37 11.36 -8.67 -7.42
C LEU A 37 10.27 -9.64 -6.96
N SER A 38 10.57 -10.37 -5.89
CA SER A 38 9.62 -11.29 -5.27
C SER A 38 8.49 -10.54 -4.55
N TYR A 39 7.36 -11.23 -4.35
CA TYR A 39 6.19 -10.65 -3.68
C TYR A 39 6.53 -10.10 -2.28
N ASP A 40 7.31 -10.83 -1.49
CA ASP A 40 7.73 -10.42 -0.14
C ASP A 40 8.60 -9.15 -0.14
N ASP A 41 9.51 -9.01 -1.12
CA ASP A 41 10.34 -7.80 -1.24
C ASP A 41 9.49 -6.57 -1.55
N VAL A 42 8.49 -6.72 -2.41
CA VAL A 42 7.55 -5.66 -2.76
C VAL A 42 6.67 -5.31 -1.57
N LEU A 43 6.13 -6.32 -0.87
CA LEU A 43 5.31 -6.14 0.33
C LEU A 43 6.09 -5.39 1.42
N ALA A 44 7.34 -5.78 1.68
CA ALA A 44 8.21 -5.13 2.65
C ALA A 44 8.51 -3.67 2.26
N THR A 45 8.72 -3.41 0.96
CA THR A 45 8.94 -2.06 0.44
C THR A 45 7.71 -1.17 0.65
N ILE A 46 6.50 -1.67 0.36
CA ILE A 46 5.26 -0.92 0.57
C ILE A 46 5.06 -0.61 2.06
N LYS A 47 5.28 -1.57 2.95
CA LYS A 47 5.17 -1.35 4.41
C LYS A 47 6.14 -0.28 4.92
N LYS A 48 7.36 -0.19 4.37
CA LYS A 48 8.33 0.87 4.70
C LYS A 48 7.85 2.28 4.35
N THR A 49 6.88 2.43 3.45
CA THR A 49 6.31 3.74 3.09
C THR A 49 5.32 4.30 4.11
N GLY A 50 5.12 3.63 5.26
CA GLY A 50 4.12 4.03 6.25
C GLY A 50 2.69 3.76 5.79
N LYS A 51 2.52 2.77 4.91
CA LYS A 51 1.22 2.27 4.46
C LYS A 51 0.96 0.91 5.10
N GLU A 52 -0.25 0.74 5.62
CA GLU A 52 -0.74 -0.56 6.03
C GLU A 52 -1.25 -1.31 4.80
N VAL A 53 -0.78 -2.53 4.58
CA VAL A 53 -1.24 -3.36 3.46
C VAL A 53 -2.39 -4.22 3.95
N LEU A 54 -3.59 -3.98 3.43
CA LEU A 54 -4.83 -4.70 3.77
C LEU A 54 -4.95 -6.03 3.02
N GLY A 55 -4.39 -6.09 1.82
CA GLY A 55 -4.41 -7.27 0.97
C GLY A 55 -3.47 -7.11 -0.21
N GLY A 56 -3.01 -8.23 -0.78
CA GLY A 56 -2.21 -8.23 -1.98
C GLY A 56 -2.44 -9.49 -2.81
N LYS A 57 -2.38 -9.36 -4.14
CA LYS A 57 -2.59 -10.46 -5.09
C LYS A 57 -1.57 -10.40 -6.22
N VAL A 58 -1.20 -11.59 -6.71
CA VAL A 58 -0.37 -11.76 -7.91
C VAL A 58 -1.28 -11.73 -9.12
N ILE A 59 -0.95 -10.87 -10.08
CA ILE A 59 -1.68 -10.71 -11.34
C ILE A 59 -1.00 -11.55 -12.43
N GLN A 60 0.34 -11.51 -12.53
CA GLN A 60 1.16 -12.28 -13.47
C GLN A 60 2.54 -12.61 -12.90
#